data_AF-A0A414S523-F1
#
_entry.id   AF-A0A414S523-F1
#
_cell.length_a   1.000
_cell.length_b   1.000
_cell.length_c   1.000
_cell.angle_alpha   90.00
_cell.angle_beta   90.00
_cell.angle_gamma   90.00
#
_symmetry.space_group_name_H-M   'P 1'
#
loop_
_entity.id
_entity.type
_entity.pdbx_description
1 polymer ?
#
loop_
_entity_poly.entity_id
_entity_poly.type
_entity_poly.pdbx_seq_one_letter_code
_entity_poly.pdbx_strand_id
1 'polypeptide(L)'
;MDTSSLMKQILSSDNLNRAYLQVVRNKGAEGVDGMKYTELKEHLVKDGEIIKEQLRTRKYKPQPVRRVEIPKPDGGVRNLGVPTVTDRFIQQAIAQVLTPIYEEQFHDHSYGFRPNRCAQQAILTALDHGTSEAVLQAGVGHFWGTSLPVGGESTHDKEHDGELIETLQAYLDCDKSANKAAEKLYVNYRTLSGRLKKIKDISGIDFKNSAEMLAVRNGIVLFKMAETL
;
A
#
# COMPACT_ATOMS: atom_id res chain seq x y z
N MET A 1 -19.82 0.55 1.15
CA MET A 1 -19.18 1.87 1.40
C MET A 1 -18.98 2.54 0.05
N ASP A 2 -19.32 3.82 -0.11
CA ASP A 2 -19.12 4.51 -1.39
C ASP A 2 -17.63 4.85 -1.57
N THR A 3 -16.95 4.08 -2.43
CA THR A 3 -15.52 4.25 -2.75
C THR A 3 -15.27 5.33 -3.81
N SER A 4 -16.31 5.91 -4.40
CA SER A 4 -16.18 6.94 -5.44
C SER A 4 -15.71 8.31 -4.91
N SER A 5 -15.70 8.51 -3.58
CA SER A 5 -15.33 9.79 -2.96
C SER A 5 -14.26 9.67 -1.87
N LEU A 6 -13.31 8.74 -2.01
CA LEU A 6 -12.28 8.49 -0.99
C LEU A 6 -11.39 9.72 -0.73
N MET A 7 -10.99 10.46 -1.77
CA MET A 7 -10.17 11.66 -1.59
C MET A 7 -10.89 12.74 -0.75
N LYS A 8 -12.20 12.90 -0.93
CA LYS A 8 -13.01 13.83 -0.13
C LYS A 8 -13.03 13.41 1.34
N GLN A 9 -13.13 12.10 1.61
CA GLN A 9 -13.07 11.56 2.97
C GLN A 9 -11.67 11.75 3.60
N ILE A 10 -10.61 11.44 2.84
CA ILE A 10 -9.21 11.60 3.27
C ILE A 10 -8.94 13.05 3.65
N LEU A 11 -9.37 14.01 2.83
CA LEU A 11 -9.15 15.45 3.01
C LEU A 11 -10.23 16.14 3.85
N SER A 12 -11.14 15.39 4.46
CA SER A 12 -12.15 15.96 5.36
C SER A 12 -11.49 16.52 6.62
N SER A 13 -11.99 17.64 7.13
CA SER A 13 -11.39 18.32 8.28
C SER A 13 -11.32 17.42 9.52
N ASP A 14 -12.33 16.58 9.74
CA ASP A 14 -12.34 15.60 10.84
C ASP A 14 -11.21 14.57 10.69
N ASN A 15 -11.09 13.95 9.50
CA ASN A 15 -10.07 12.93 9.25
C ASN A 15 -8.66 13.53 9.36
N LEU A 16 -8.43 14.70 8.77
CA LEU A 16 -7.15 15.40 8.89
C LEU A 16 -6.83 15.75 10.34
N ASN A 17 -7.80 16.21 11.14
CA ASN A 17 -7.57 16.48 12.55
C ASN A 17 -7.19 15.19 13.33
N ARG A 18 -7.88 14.08 13.07
CA ARG A 18 -7.52 12.77 13.66
C ARG A 18 -6.13 12.31 13.22
N ALA A 19 -5.76 12.52 11.95
CA ALA A 19 -4.43 12.20 11.44
C ALA A 19 -3.33 13.04 12.12
N TYR A 20 -3.56 14.35 12.28
CA TYR A 20 -2.66 15.25 13.00
C TYR A 20 -2.44 14.76 14.45
N LEU A 21 -3.52 14.51 15.19
CA LEU A 21 -3.45 14.05 16.58
C LEU A 21 -2.70 12.71 16.69
N GLN A 22 -2.94 11.78 15.78
CA GLN A 22 -2.27 10.49 15.78
C GLN A 22 -0.77 10.63 15.50
N VAL A 23 -0.37 11.45 14.53
CA VAL A 23 1.06 11.68 14.22
C VAL A 23 1.79 12.34 15.37
N VAL A 24 1.19 13.36 16.00
CA VAL A 24 1.76 14.02 17.18
C VAL A 24 1.90 13.03 18.35
N ARG A 25 0.89 12.18 18.58
CA ARG A 25 0.93 11.12 19.59
C ARG A 25 2.04 10.10 19.32
N ASN A 26 2.23 9.72 18.05
CA ASN A 26 3.25 8.76 17.63
C ASN A 26 4.68 9.32 17.74
N LYS A 27 4.84 10.65 17.74
CA LYS A 27 6.14 11.34 17.73
C LYS A 27 6.99 10.88 16.53
N GLY A 28 8.13 10.24 16.81
CA GLY A 28 9.07 9.76 15.81
C GLY A 28 10.12 10.81 15.41
N ALA A 29 11.21 10.32 14.83
CA ALA A 29 12.31 11.16 14.35
C ALA A 29 11.89 12.02 13.16
N GLU A 30 12.68 13.04 12.88
CA GLU A 30 12.47 13.96 11.77
C GLU A 30 12.77 13.29 10.42
N GLY A 31 12.13 13.79 9.37
CA GLY A 31 12.43 13.40 7.99
C GLY A 31 13.64 14.13 7.43
N VAL A 32 13.75 14.17 6.10
CA VAL A 32 14.86 14.84 5.40
C VAL A 32 14.83 16.36 5.54
N ASP A 33 13.66 16.94 5.82
CA ASP A 33 13.41 18.36 6.03
C ASP A 33 13.75 18.84 7.45
N GLY A 34 14.05 17.91 8.37
CA GLY A 34 14.38 18.23 9.75
C GLY A 34 13.21 18.74 10.59
N MET A 35 11.98 18.75 10.05
CA MET A 35 10.80 19.24 10.78
C MET A 35 10.44 18.27 11.90
N LYS A 36 10.23 18.80 13.11
CA LYS A 36 9.77 18.05 14.28
C LYS A 36 8.26 17.92 14.28
N TYR A 37 7.77 16.86 14.93
CA TYR A 37 6.32 16.65 15.08
C TYR A 37 5.62 17.79 15.83
N THR A 38 6.35 18.55 16.65
CA THR A 38 5.85 19.72 17.39
C THR A 38 5.58 20.92 16.47
N GLU A 39 6.29 21.02 15.35
CA GLU A 39 6.20 22.13 14.39
C GLU A 39 5.09 21.92 13.34
N LEU A 40 4.57 20.69 13.23
CA LEU A 40 3.56 20.31 12.25
C LEU A 40 2.33 21.22 12.29
N LYS A 41 1.89 21.64 13.48
CA LYS A 41 0.69 22.47 13.61
C LYS A 41 0.86 23.80 12.90
N GLU A 42 1.98 24.48 13.12
CA GLU A 42 2.27 25.79 12.53
C GLU A 42 2.44 25.66 11.01
N HIS A 43 3.11 24.60 10.56
CA HIS A 43 3.24 24.30 9.14
C HIS A 43 1.88 24.06 8.47
N LEU A 44 0.98 23.27 9.09
CA LEU A 44 -0.36 23.03 8.53
C LEU A 44 -1.26 24.27 8.56
N VAL A 45 -1.11 25.16 9.53
CA VAL A 45 -1.83 26.45 9.54
C VAL A 45 -1.41 27.32 8.36
N LYS A 46 -0.12 27.32 8.04
CA LYS A 46 0.44 28.13 6.94
C LYS A 46 0.18 27.51 5.56
N ASP A 47 0.46 26.22 5.41
CA ASP A 47 0.58 25.54 4.12
C ASP A 47 -0.50 24.46 3.90
N GLY A 48 -1.35 24.19 4.89
CA GLY A 48 -2.29 23.05 4.87
C GLY A 48 -3.32 23.10 3.73
N GLU A 49 -3.88 24.27 3.41
CA GLU A 49 -4.80 24.40 2.27
C GLU A 49 -4.07 24.21 0.92
N ILE A 50 -2.82 24.66 0.82
CA ILE A 50 -1.98 24.44 -0.36
C ILE A 50 -1.72 22.95 -0.54
N ILE A 51 -1.35 22.26 0.54
CA ILE A 51 -1.12 20.80 0.54
C ILE A 51 -2.39 20.06 0.13
N LYS A 52 -3.55 20.42 0.70
CA LYS A 52 -4.85 19.83 0.31
C LYS A 52 -5.14 20.02 -1.17
N GLU A 53 -4.91 21.22 -1.70
CA GLU A 53 -5.15 21.49 -3.11
C GLU A 53 -4.18 20.74 -4.03
N GLN A 54 -2.90 20.67 -3.65
CA GLN A 54 -1.93 19.84 -4.36
C GLN A 54 -2.30 18.36 -4.35
N LEU A 55 -2.85 17.85 -3.25
CA LEU A 55 -3.35 16.47 -3.17
C LEU A 55 -4.58 16.26 -4.08
N ARG A 56 -5.53 17.19 -4.10
CA ARG A 56 -6.72 17.12 -4.98
C ARG A 56 -6.32 17.14 -6.45
N THR A 57 -5.43 18.04 -6.83
CA THR A 57 -4.95 18.22 -8.21
C THR A 57 -3.83 17.25 -8.59
N ARG A 58 -3.45 16.32 -7.69
CA ARG A 58 -2.40 15.32 -7.90
C ARG A 58 -1.02 15.91 -8.20
N LYS A 59 -0.76 17.12 -7.71
CA LYS A 59 0.52 17.84 -7.84
C LYS A 59 1.40 17.72 -6.61
N TYR A 60 0.90 17.13 -5.51
CA TYR A 60 1.69 16.90 -4.31
C TYR A 60 2.81 15.92 -4.62
N LYS A 61 4.05 16.29 -4.26
CA LYS A 61 5.24 15.45 -4.43
C LYS A 61 5.77 15.09 -3.03
N PRO A 62 5.61 13.83 -2.58
CA PRO A 62 6.17 13.38 -1.32
C PRO A 62 7.69 13.57 -1.28
N GLN A 63 8.22 13.85 -0.10
CA GLN A 63 9.66 13.99 0.08
C GLN A 63 10.33 12.61 0.19
N PRO A 64 11.62 12.49 -0.18
CA PRO A 64 12.35 11.25 0.02
C PRO A 64 12.43 10.89 1.51
N VAL A 65 12.39 9.60 1.83
CA VAL A 65 12.51 9.13 3.22
C VAL A 65 13.96 9.26 3.70
N ARG A 66 14.15 9.75 4.93
CA ARG A 66 15.47 9.83 5.57
C ARG A 66 15.91 8.43 6.00
N ARG A 67 17.10 8.00 5.58
CA ARG A 67 17.70 6.74 6.05
C ARG A 67 18.28 6.93 7.45
N VAL A 68 17.88 6.06 8.36
CA VAL A 68 18.38 6.02 9.73
C VAL A 68 18.83 4.61 10.04
N GLU A 69 20.07 4.46 10.49
CA GLU A 69 20.62 3.19 10.96
C GLU A 69 20.35 3.07 12.46
N ILE A 70 19.70 1.99 12.86
CA ILE A 70 19.46 1.66 14.27
C ILE A 70 20.22 0.39 14.60
N PRO A 71 21.10 0.37 15.62
CA PRO A 71 21.79 -0.84 16.02
C PRO A 71 20.78 -1.89 16.52
N LYS A 72 20.96 -3.14 16.11
CA LYS A 72 20.17 -4.24 16.67
C LYS A 72 20.81 -4.76 17.96
N PRO A 73 20.02 -5.34 18.89
CA PRO A 73 20.55 -5.92 20.14
C PRO A 73 21.57 -7.05 19.92
N ASP A 74 21.42 -7.80 18.84
CA ASP A 74 22.19 -8.99 18.45
C ASP A 74 23.36 -8.70 17.49
N GLY A 75 23.60 -7.42 17.17
CA GLY A 75 24.61 -6.99 16.21
C GLY A 75 24.05 -6.68 14.81
N GLY A 76 24.77 -5.83 14.08
CA GLY A 76 24.33 -5.28 12.80
C GLY A 76 23.36 -4.10 12.93
N VAL A 77 22.91 -3.58 11.78
CA VAL A 77 22.07 -2.37 11.70
C VAL A 77 20.70 -2.69 11.09
N ARG A 78 19.68 -1.97 11.56
CA ARG A 78 18.36 -1.88 10.96
C ARG A 78 18.24 -0.55 10.26
N ASN A 79 18.10 -0.60 8.94
CA ASN A 79 17.86 0.59 8.13
C ASN A 79 16.37 0.93 8.17
N LEU A 80 16.02 2.08 8.73
CA LEU A 80 14.68 2.65 8.67
C LEU A 80 14.63 3.75 7.61
N GLY A 81 13.50 3.83 6.91
CA GLY A 81 13.12 5.02 6.14
C GLY A 81 12.15 5.84 6.97
N VAL A 82 12.52 7.06 7.33
CA VAL A 82 11.70 7.99 8.11
C VAL A 82 11.16 9.06 7.16
N PRO A 83 9.84 9.06 6.84
CA PRO A 83 9.23 10.13 6.05
C PRO A 83 9.22 11.46 6.83
N THR A 84 9.04 12.56 6.12
CA THR A 84 8.78 13.88 6.75
C THR A 84 7.51 13.82 7.59
N VAL A 85 7.38 14.71 8.56
CA VAL A 85 6.19 14.74 9.42
C VAL A 85 4.93 15.03 8.59
N THR A 86 5.04 15.90 7.58
CA THR A 86 3.95 16.19 6.63
C THR A 86 3.55 14.93 5.85
N ASP A 87 4.51 14.16 5.34
CA ASP A 87 4.21 12.91 4.65
C ASP A 87 3.59 11.86 5.59
N ARG A 88 4.05 11.75 6.84
CA ARG A 88 3.43 10.86 7.84
C ARG A 88 1.99 11.27 8.14
N PHE A 89 1.71 12.58 8.20
CA PHE A 89 0.37 13.12 8.37
C PHE A 89 -0.55 12.73 7.22
N ILE A 90 -0.10 12.89 5.97
CA ILE A 90 -0.87 12.50 4.79
C ILE A 90 -1.09 10.98 4.75
N GLN A 91 -0.04 10.19 4.98
CA GLN A 91 -0.12 8.73 5.03
C GLN A 91 -1.09 8.25 6.11
N GLN A 92 -1.09 8.90 7.27
CA GLN A 92 -2.02 8.60 8.36
C GLN A 92 -3.47 8.91 7.99
N ALA A 93 -3.72 10.03 7.30
CA ALA A 93 -5.05 10.40 6.81
C ALA A 93 -5.57 9.39 5.78
N ILE A 94 -4.71 8.93 4.87
CA ILE A 94 -5.02 7.88 3.90
C ILE A 94 -5.34 6.55 4.62
N ALA A 95 -4.46 6.14 5.55
CA ALA A 95 -4.63 4.90 6.29
C ALA A 95 -5.93 4.85 7.10
N GLN A 96 -6.36 5.96 7.69
CA GLN A 96 -7.62 6.03 8.45
C GLN A 96 -8.86 5.73 7.60
N VAL A 97 -8.83 6.08 6.31
CA VAL A 97 -9.93 5.81 5.37
C VAL A 97 -9.84 4.40 4.79
N LEU A 98 -8.62 3.93 4.48
CA LEU A 98 -8.42 2.62 3.85
C LEU A 98 -8.51 1.45 4.83
N THR A 99 -8.06 1.63 6.07
CA THR A 99 -8.05 0.55 7.09
C THR A 99 -9.41 -0.13 7.26
N PRO A 100 -10.54 0.57 7.49
CA PRO A 100 -11.82 -0.11 7.67
C PRO A 100 -12.26 -0.90 6.41
N ILE A 101 -11.90 -0.45 5.21
CA ILE A 101 -12.23 -1.14 3.95
C ILE A 101 -11.47 -2.46 3.82
N TYR A 102 -10.19 -2.49 4.23
CA TYR A 102 -9.36 -3.68 4.16
C TYR A 102 -9.53 -4.63 5.35
N GLU A 103 -9.90 -4.11 6.52
CA GLU A 103 -10.18 -4.95 7.69
C GLU A 103 -11.30 -5.95 7.45
N GLU A 104 -12.31 -5.60 6.65
CA GLU A 104 -13.39 -6.50 6.21
C GLU A 104 -12.91 -7.65 5.31
N GLN A 105 -11.74 -7.51 4.69
CA GLN A 105 -11.19 -8.47 3.72
C GLN A 105 -10.04 -9.31 4.30
N PHE A 106 -9.42 -8.87 5.38
CA PHE A 106 -8.28 -9.56 5.94
C PHE A 106 -8.70 -10.85 6.64
N HIS A 107 -7.97 -11.93 6.35
CA HIS A 107 -8.13 -13.22 7.01
C HIS A 107 -7.95 -13.11 8.54
N ASP A 108 -8.69 -13.90 9.32
CA ASP A 108 -8.65 -13.84 10.78
C ASP A 108 -7.30 -14.24 11.37
N HIS A 109 -6.51 -15.05 10.66
CA HIS A 109 -5.14 -15.40 11.04
C HIS A 109 -4.07 -14.41 10.53
N SER A 110 -4.47 -13.24 10.05
CA SER A 110 -3.55 -12.13 9.74
C SER A 110 -3.46 -11.20 10.95
N TYR A 111 -2.27 -11.05 11.54
CA TYR A 111 -2.08 -10.32 12.81
C TYR A 111 -1.18 -9.09 12.72
N GLY A 112 -0.41 -8.95 11.64
CA GLY A 112 0.58 -7.88 11.51
C GLY A 112 -0.04 -6.51 11.22
N PHE A 113 0.29 -5.50 12.03
CA PHE A 113 -0.07 -4.08 11.82
C PHE A 113 -1.58 -3.80 11.70
N ARG A 114 -2.42 -4.66 12.27
CA ARG A 114 -3.88 -4.51 12.26
C ARG A 114 -4.42 -3.95 13.58
N PRO A 115 -5.50 -3.17 13.57
CA PRO A 115 -6.15 -2.70 14.79
C PRO A 115 -6.54 -3.87 15.70
N ASN A 116 -6.29 -3.74 17.00
CA ASN A 116 -6.62 -4.74 18.03
C ASN A 116 -6.02 -6.14 17.79
N ARG A 117 -4.98 -6.24 16.95
CA ARG A 117 -4.22 -7.47 16.73
C ARG A 117 -2.76 -7.34 17.12
N CYS A 118 -2.16 -8.42 17.64
CA CYS A 118 -0.77 -8.43 18.05
C CYS A 118 -0.07 -9.77 17.78
N ALA A 119 1.27 -9.76 17.86
CA ALA A 119 2.09 -10.95 17.63
C ALA A 119 1.77 -12.11 18.60
N GLN A 120 1.39 -11.80 19.84
CA GLN A 120 1.05 -12.83 20.83
C GLN A 120 -0.20 -13.64 20.46
N GLN A 121 -1.22 -13.00 19.87
CA GLN A 121 -2.41 -13.71 19.39
C GLN A 121 -2.06 -14.68 18.25
N ALA A 122 -1.12 -14.29 17.38
CA ALA A 122 -0.62 -15.17 16.32
C ALA A 122 0.04 -16.44 16.90
N ILE A 123 0.85 -16.28 17.93
CA ILE A 123 1.52 -17.39 18.64
C ILE A 123 0.48 -18.30 19.30
N LEU A 124 -0.47 -17.73 20.04
CA LEU A 124 -1.52 -18.51 20.71
C LEU A 124 -2.35 -19.33 19.72
N THR A 125 -2.77 -18.71 18.61
CA THR A 125 -3.53 -19.42 17.57
C THR A 125 -2.72 -20.54 16.93
N ALA A 126 -1.42 -20.35 16.72
CA ALA A 126 -0.54 -21.38 16.18
C ALA A 126 -0.41 -22.57 17.15
N LEU A 127 -0.28 -22.31 18.45
CA LEU A 127 -0.22 -23.35 19.49
C LEU A 127 -1.53 -24.13 19.59
N ASP A 128 -2.67 -23.44 19.58
CA ASP A 128 -4.00 -24.07 19.68
C ASP A 128 -4.32 -24.96 18.48
N HIS A 129 -3.86 -24.61 17.28
CA HIS A 129 -4.04 -25.42 16.08
C HIS A 129 -3.13 -26.64 15.99
N GLY A 130 -2.28 -26.88 17.00
CA GLY A 130 -1.40 -28.03 17.06
C GLY A 130 -0.40 -28.03 15.92
N THR A 131 0.46 -27.00 15.85
CA THR A 131 1.62 -27.02 14.95
C THR A 131 2.36 -28.35 15.15
N SER A 132 2.25 -29.23 14.15
CA SER A 132 3.00 -30.47 14.08
C SER A 132 4.51 -30.18 14.16
N GLU A 133 5.33 -31.18 14.46
CA GLU A 133 6.80 -31.08 14.54
C GLU A 133 7.46 -30.42 13.31
N ALA A 134 6.73 -30.25 12.20
CA ALA A 134 7.17 -29.52 11.01
C ALA A 134 6.44 -28.17 10.85
N VAL A 135 7.05 -27.09 11.35
CA VAL A 135 6.66 -25.71 11.01
C VAL A 135 7.26 -25.34 9.65
N LEU A 136 6.41 -25.03 8.66
CA LEU A 136 6.88 -24.51 7.38
C LEU A 136 7.14 -23.00 7.50
N GLN A 137 8.40 -22.63 7.72
CA GLN A 137 8.80 -21.22 7.81
C GLN A 137 9.04 -20.64 6.41
N ALA A 138 8.08 -19.86 5.92
CA ALA A 138 8.25 -19.05 4.72
C ALA A 138 8.60 -17.61 5.12
N GLY A 139 9.81 -17.18 4.79
CA GLY A 139 10.23 -15.79 4.94
C GLY A 139 9.92 -14.99 3.67
N VAL A 140 9.16 -13.92 3.80
CA VAL A 140 9.20 -12.84 2.81
C VAL A 140 10.50 -12.09 3.04
N GLY A 141 11.31 -11.87 1.99
CA GLY A 141 12.52 -11.01 2.06
C GLY A 141 12.17 -9.56 2.43
N HIS A 142 12.97 -8.58 2.01
CA HIS A 142 12.64 -7.16 2.23
C HIS A 142 11.34 -6.77 1.50
N PHE A 143 10.18 -6.95 2.15
CA PHE A 143 8.84 -6.64 1.62
C PHE A 143 8.70 -5.17 1.17
N TRP A 144 9.37 -4.26 1.88
CA TRP A 144 9.41 -2.82 1.57
C TRP A 144 10.53 -2.42 0.59
N GLY A 145 11.29 -3.39 0.08
CA GLY A 145 12.49 -3.20 -0.74
C GLY A 145 12.27 -3.21 -2.25
N THR A 146 11.08 -3.56 -2.72
CA THR A 146 10.71 -3.44 -4.13
C THR A 146 9.94 -2.14 -4.32
N SER A 147 10.64 -1.13 -4.85
CA SER A 147 9.99 -0.05 -5.58
C SER A 147 9.13 -0.68 -6.66
N LEU A 148 7.82 -0.82 -6.45
CA LEU A 148 6.91 -1.11 -7.54
C LEU A 148 7.09 0.01 -8.57
N PRO A 149 7.28 -0.30 -9.85
CA PRO A 149 7.31 0.69 -10.91
C PRO A 149 5.87 1.15 -11.19
N VAL A 150 5.18 1.71 -10.20
CA VAL A 150 3.88 2.39 -10.41
C VAL A 150 4.07 3.86 -10.81
N GLY A 151 5.33 4.31 -10.95
CA GLY A 151 5.69 5.66 -11.36
C GLY A 151 6.14 5.78 -12.82
N GLY A 152 6.19 4.69 -13.58
CA GLY A 152 6.37 4.75 -15.01
C GLY A 152 5.00 4.72 -15.67
N GLU A 153 4.57 5.83 -16.27
CA GLU A 153 3.51 5.73 -17.28
C GLU A 153 3.99 4.73 -18.33
N SER A 154 3.48 3.50 -18.28
CA SER A 154 3.65 2.53 -19.36
C SER A 154 2.87 3.10 -20.53
N THR A 155 3.56 3.78 -21.44
CA THR A 155 3.03 4.34 -22.70
C THR A 155 2.21 3.29 -23.46
N HIS A 156 2.58 2.02 -23.30
CA HIS A 156 1.94 0.87 -23.90
C HIS A 156 0.48 0.67 -23.46
N ASP A 157 0.11 0.89 -22.20
CA ASP A 157 -1.26 0.59 -21.76
C ASP A 157 -2.23 1.73 -22.10
N LYS A 158 -1.72 2.97 -22.20
CA LYS A 158 -2.47 4.12 -22.73
C LYS A 158 -2.79 3.98 -24.22
N GLU A 159 -1.89 3.36 -25.00
CA GLU A 159 -2.12 3.08 -26.43
C GLU A 159 -3.10 1.93 -26.68
N HIS A 160 -3.40 1.12 -25.65
CA HIS A 160 -4.28 -0.05 -25.72
C HIS A 160 -5.45 0.03 -24.72
N ASP A 161 -5.89 1.23 -24.36
CA ASP A 161 -7.10 1.50 -23.56
C ASP A 161 -7.20 0.73 -22.23
N GLY A 162 -6.06 0.54 -21.53
CA GLY A 162 -6.04 -0.07 -20.19
C GLY A 162 -6.23 -1.60 -20.15
N GLU A 163 -6.18 -2.28 -21.30
CA GLU A 163 -6.41 -3.71 -21.42
C GLU A 163 -5.49 -4.58 -20.53
N LEU A 164 -4.26 -4.14 -20.23
CA LEU A 164 -3.34 -4.90 -19.38
C LEU A 164 -3.70 -4.75 -17.90
N ILE A 165 -4.02 -3.54 -17.43
CA ILE A 165 -4.51 -3.31 -16.07
C ILE A 165 -5.81 -4.09 -15.83
N GLU A 166 -6.75 -4.06 -16.78
CA GLU A 166 -8.01 -4.82 -16.68
C GLU A 166 -7.78 -6.33 -16.64
N THR A 167 -6.87 -6.83 -17.48
CA THR A 167 -6.48 -8.24 -17.49
C THR A 167 -5.87 -8.65 -16.15
N LEU A 168 -5.00 -7.81 -15.59
CA LEU A 168 -4.35 -8.08 -14.32
C LEU A 168 -5.35 -8.07 -13.16
N GLN A 169 -6.30 -7.12 -13.16
CA GLN A 169 -7.39 -7.10 -12.18
C GLN A 169 -8.25 -8.35 -12.29
N ALA A 170 -8.74 -8.69 -13.48
CA ALA A 170 -9.62 -9.85 -13.68
C ALA A 170 -8.92 -11.15 -13.27
N TYR A 171 -7.62 -11.26 -13.57
CA TYR A 171 -6.79 -12.38 -13.11
C TYR A 171 -6.70 -12.45 -11.58
N LEU A 172 -6.50 -11.32 -10.91
CA LEU A 172 -6.45 -11.24 -9.45
C LEU A 172 -7.80 -11.49 -8.78
N ASP A 173 -8.90 -11.08 -9.39
CA ASP A 173 -10.27 -11.31 -8.88
C ASP A 173 -10.68 -12.78 -9.01
N CYS A 174 -10.16 -13.46 -10.02
CA CYS A 174 -10.43 -14.86 -10.31
C CYS A 174 -9.42 -15.81 -9.65
N ASP A 175 -8.86 -15.45 -8.50
CA ASP A 175 -7.88 -16.24 -7.73
C ASP A 175 -6.67 -16.68 -8.56
N LYS A 176 -6.18 -15.83 -9.47
CA LYS A 176 -5.08 -16.12 -10.38
C LYS A 176 -5.40 -17.27 -11.35
N SER A 177 -6.68 -17.46 -11.67
CA SER A 177 -7.14 -18.38 -12.72
C SER A 177 -7.28 -17.66 -14.06
N ALA A 178 -6.39 -17.97 -15.00
CA ALA A 178 -6.43 -17.41 -16.34
C ALA A 178 -7.71 -17.79 -17.12
N ASN A 179 -8.21 -19.02 -16.95
CA ASN A 179 -9.45 -19.45 -17.60
C ASN A 179 -10.66 -18.64 -17.12
N LYS A 180 -10.86 -18.55 -15.81
CA LYS A 180 -11.95 -17.77 -15.22
C LYS A 180 -11.84 -16.28 -15.55
N ALA A 181 -10.63 -15.73 -15.59
CA ALA A 181 -10.41 -14.34 -15.98
C ALA A 181 -10.73 -14.10 -17.46
N ALA A 182 -10.43 -15.06 -18.33
CA ALA A 182 -10.69 -14.94 -19.77
C ALA A 182 -12.19 -14.97 -20.05
N GLU A 183 -12.91 -15.86 -19.36
CA GLU A 183 -14.38 -15.90 -19.36
C GLU A 183 -14.97 -14.59 -18.84
N LYS A 184 -14.48 -14.08 -17.70
CA LYS A 184 -14.96 -12.82 -17.08
C LYS A 184 -14.80 -11.61 -18.01
N LEU A 185 -13.72 -11.58 -18.80
CA LEU A 185 -13.43 -10.50 -19.75
C LEU A 185 -14.00 -10.75 -21.16
N TYR A 186 -14.69 -11.88 -21.38
CA TYR A 186 -15.18 -12.27 -22.70
C TYR A 186 -14.09 -12.30 -23.79
N VAL A 187 -12.87 -12.71 -23.43
CA VAL A 187 -11.73 -12.85 -24.35
C VAL A 187 -11.26 -14.28 -24.49
N ASN A 188 -10.59 -14.60 -25.60
CA ASN A 188 -9.98 -15.91 -25.76
C ASN A 188 -8.84 -16.14 -24.74
N TYR A 189 -8.72 -17.35 -24.21
CA TYR A 189 -7.64 -17.74 -23.29
C TYR A 189 -6.24 -17.37 -23.80
N ARG A 190 -5.95 -17.58 -25.10
CA ARG A 190 -4.66 -17.24 -25.70
C ARG A 190 -4.37 -15.74 -25.63
N THR A 191 -5.40 -14.92 -25.82
CA THR A 191 -5.30 -13.46 -25.70
C THR A 191 -4.96 -13.07 -24.27
N LEU A 192 -5.69 -13.58 -23.28
CA LEU A 192 -5.42 -13.30 -21.87
C LEU A 192 -4.04 -13.78 -21.44
N SER A 193 -3.66 -15.01 -21.82
CA SER A 193 -2.33 -15.55 -21.54
C SER A 193 -1.22 -14.72 -22.17
N GLY A 194 -1.44 -14.18 -23.38
CA GLY A 194 -0.52 -13.27 -24.05
C GLY A 194 -0.36 -11.95 -23.28
N ARG A 195 -1.48 -11.35 -22.83
CA ARG A 195 -1.48 -10.14 -22.00
C ARG A 195 -0.76 -10.35 -20.68
N LEU A 196 -1.01 -11.45 -19.96
CA LEU A 196 -0.30 -11.79 -18.72
C LEU A 196 1.21 -11.95 -18.94
N LYS A 197 1.63 -12.62 -20.01
CA LYS A 197 3.05 -12.73 -20.37
C LYS A 197 3.67 -11.35 -20.57
N LYS A 198 2.98 -10.48 -21.30
CA LYS A 198 3.42 -9.10 -21.56
C LYS A 198 3.53 -8.26 -20.28
N ILE A 199 2.57 -8.38 -19.38
CA ILE A 199 2.62 -7.74 -18.05
C ILE A 199 3.87 -8.19 -17.30
N LYS A 200 4.15 -9.50 -17.27
CA LYS A 200 5.36 -10.04 -16.64
C LYS A 200 6.63 -9.49 -17.29
N ASP A 201 6.69 -9.46 -18.62
CA ASP A 201 7.87 -9.01 -19.36
C ASP A 201 8.15 -7.51 -19.14
N ILE A 202 7.10 -6.68 -19.04
CA ILE A 202 7.21 -5.23 -18.79
C ILE A 202 7.56 -4.92 -17.33
N SER A 203 6.88 -5.56 -16.39
CA SER A 203 6.93 -5.20 -14.97
C SER A 203 7.98 -5.97 -14.18
N GLY A 204 8.43 -7.12 -14.69
CA GLY A 204 9.27 -8.07 -13.96
C GLY A 204 8.56 -8.84 -12.84
N ILE A 205 7.24 -8.67 -12.67
CA ILE A 205 6.47 -9.28 -11.58
C ILE A 205 6.48 -10.81 -11.68
N ASP A 206 6.72 -11.49 -10.56
CA ASP A 206 6.50 -12.92 -10.41
C ASP A 206 5.08 -13.21 -9.89
N PHE A 207 4.19 -13.65 -10.77
CA PHE A 207 2.81 -14.01 -10.41
C PHE A 207 2.69 -15.17 -9.40
N LYS A 208 3.76 -15.95 -9.18
CA LYS A 208 3.77 -17.00 -8.15
C LYS A 208 4.12 -16.46 -6.76
N ASN A 209 4.76 -15.29 -6.70
CA ASN A 209 5.12 -14.64 -5.44
C ASN A 209 3.89 -13.95 -4.84
N SER A 210 3.35 -14.53 -3.76
CA SER A 210 2.14 -14.00 -3.12
C SER A 210 2.31 -12.58 -2.55
N ALA A 211 3.52 -12.19 -2.17
CA ALA A 211 3.80 -10.86 -1.65
C ALA A 211 3.77 -9.80 -2.77
N GLU A 212 4.37 -10.12 -3.92
CA GLU A 212 4.28 -9.27 -5.12
C GLU A 212 2.83 -9.17 -5.60
N MET A 213 2.08 -10.27 -5.58
CA MET A 213 0.67 -10.25 -5.98
C MET A 213 -0.21 -9.40 -5.06
N LEU A 214 0.08 -9.37 -3.76
CA LEU A 214 -0.58 -8.47 -2.82
C LEU A 214 -0.20 -7.00 -3.10
N ALA A 215 1.09 -6.74 -3.34
CA ALA A 215 1.59 -5.41 -3.66
C ALA A 215 0.97 -4.88 -4.97
N VAL A 216 0.81 -5.73 -5.98
CA VAL A 216 0.13 -5.43 -7.24
C VAL A 216 -1.34 -5.17 -7.02
N ARG A 217 -2.05 -6.01 -6.24
CA ARG A 217 -3.47 -5.78 -5.92
C ARG A 217 -3.66 -4.42 -5.23
N ASN A 218 -2.80 -4.08 -4.27
CA ASN A 218 -2.81 -2.76 -3.62
C ASN A 218 -2.49 -1.64 -4.62
N GLY A 219 -1.50 -1.84 -5.49
CA GLY A 219 -1.12 -0.90 -6.53
C GLY A 219 -2.26 -0.60 -7.51
N ILE A 220 -3.03 -1.61 -7.94
CA ILE A 220 -4.18 -1.42 -8.83
C ILE A 220 -5.31 -0.67 -8.11
N VAL A 221 -5.55 -0.95 -6.83
CA VAL A 221 -6.54 -0.18 -6.05
C VAL A 221 -6.12 1.29 -5.96
N LEU A 222 -4.85 1.56 -5.63
CA LEU A 222 -4.31 2.93 -5.62
C LEU A 222 -4.38 3.60 -6.98
N PHE A 223 -4.11 2.86 -8.06
CA PHE A 223 -4.19 3.34 -9.44
C PHE A 223 -5.63 3.70 -9.83
N LYS A 224 -6.61 2.83 -9.56
CA LYS A 224 -8.04 3.10 -9.83
C LYS A 224 -8.58 4.23 -8.97
N MET A 225 -8.16 4.31 -7.70
CA MET A 225 -8.43 5.48 -6.87
C MET A 225 -7.85 6.75 -7.50
N ALA A 226 -6.73 6.65 -8.20
CA ALA A 226 -6.15 7.73 -8.98
C ALA A 226 -6.70 7.85 -10.42
N GLU A 227 -7.68 7.06 -10.87
CA GLU A 227 -8.35 7.27 -12.18
C GLU A 227 -9.78 7.77 -12.02
N THR A 228 -10.42 7.44 -10.90
CA THR A 228 -11.79 7.86 -10.54
C THR A 228 -11.87 9.23 -9.85
N LEU A 229 -10.77 10.00 -9.85
CA LEU A 229 -10.64 11.35 -9.28
C LEU A 229 -10.50 12.43 -10.36
#